data_AF-A0A924XBI9-F1
#
_entry.id   AF-A0A924XBI9-F1
#
_cell.length_a   1.000
_cell.length_b   1.000
_cell.length_c   1.000
_cell.angle_alpha   90.00
_cell.angle_beta   90.00
_cell.angle_gamma   90.00
#
_symmetry.space_group_name_H-M   'P 1'
#
loop_
_entity.id
_entity.type
_entity.pdbx_description
1 polymer ?
#
loop_
_entity_poly.entity_id
_entity_poly.type
_entity_poly.pdbx_seq_one_letter_code
_entity_poly.pdbx_strand_id
1 'polypeptide(L)' 'MIHTLDFSHLVEYDAGLPGISLDVKISVGDDSAEFTAKIDTGATDCVFARRYAE' A
#
# COMPACT_ATOMS: atom_id res chain seq x y z
N MET A 1 7.76 28.85 -12.31
CA MET A 1 6.68 28.18 -11.55
C MET A 1 7.39 27.28 -10.56
N ILE A 2 7.15 27.44 -9.25
CA ILE A 2 7.77 26.58 -8.22
C ILE A 2 6.78 25.46 -7.94
N HIS A 3 7.21 24.21 -8.10
CA HIS A 3 6.43 23.04 -7.72
C HIS A 3 6.90 22.58 -6.33
N THR A 4 5.97 22.47 -5.40
CA THR A 4 6.21 21.94 -4.06
C THR A 4 5.54 20.57 -3.94
N LEU A 5 6.24 19.64 -3.30
CA LEU A 5 5.72 18.32 -2.94
C LEU A 5 5.47 18.32 -1.43
N ASP A 6 4.23 18.04 -1.03
CA ASP A 6 3.85 17.82 0.35
C ASP A 6 3.57 16.32 0.55
N PHE A 7 4.25 15.72 1.52
CA PHE A 7 4.09 14.31 1.86
C PHE A 7 3.27 14.17 3.14
N SER A 8 2.26 13.30 3.14
CA SER A 8 1.37 13.08 4.28
C SER A 8 1.97 12.13 5.33
N HIS A 9 2.79 11.17 4.90
CA HIS A 9 3.34 10.13 5.78
C HIS A 9 4.77 9.78 5.40
N LEU A 10 5.59 9.49 6.43
CA LEU A 10 6.88 8.85 6.30
C LEU A 10 6.69 7.35 6.59
N VAL A 11 7.23 6.50 5.71
CA VAL A 11 7.23 5.05 5.89
C VAL A 11 8.66 4.60 6.19
N GLU A 12 8.85 3.97 7.33
CA GLU A 12 10.10 3.28 7.66
C GLU A 12 10.07 1.86 7.11
N TYR A 13 11.14 1.45 6.44
CA TYR A 13 11.32 0.08 5.96
C TYR A 13 12.76 -0.37 6.16
N ASP A 14 12.95 -1.67 6.37
CA ASP A 14 14.27 -2.27 6.47
C ASP A 14 14.83 -2.52 5.06
N ALA A 15 15.83 -1.75 4.66
CA ALA A 15 16.50 -1.89 3.37
C ALA A 15 17.28 -3.22 3.22
N GLY A 16 17.53 -3.94 4.32
CA GLY A 16 18.09 -5.29 4.30
C GLY A 16 17.09 -6.38 3.91
N LEU A 17 15.78 -6.07 3.90
CA LEU A 17 14.73 -7.00 3.50
C LEU A 17 14.33 -6.77 2.03
N PRO A 18 13.99 -7.84 1.28
CA PRO A 18 13.57 -7.72 -0.10
C PRO A 18 12.16 -7.11 -0.20
N GLY A 19 12.11 -5.87 -0.68
CA GLY A 19 10.89 -5.12 -0.97
C GLY A 19 10.43 -4.23 0.19
N ILE A 20 9.42 -3.41 -0.09
CA ILE A 20 8.79 -2.52 0.90
C ILE A 20 7.40 -3.05 1.19
N SER A 21 7.04 -3.15 2.47
CA SER A 21 5.71 -3.54 2.92
C SER A 21 5.01 -2.36 3.56
N LEU A 22 3.71 -2.20 3.28
CA LEU A 22 2.86 -1.16 3.84
C LEU A 22 1.60 -1.77 4.43
N ASP A 23 1.13 -1.22 5.54
CA ASP A 23 -0.23 -1.48 5.98
C ASP A 23 -1.19 -0.72 5.07
N VAL A 24 -2.13 -1.47 4.48
CA VAL A 24 -3.15 -0.95 3.58
C VAL A 24 -4.53 -1.27 4.09
N LYS A 25 -5.47 -0.36 3.79
CA LYS A 25 -6.89 -0.55 4.03
C LYS A 25 -7.62 -0.57 2.70
N ILE A 26 -8.40 -1.61 2.46
CA ILE A 26 -9.37 -1.65 1.37
C ILE A 26 -10.78 -1.48 1.96
N SER A 27 -11.64 -0.76 1.24
CA SER A 27 -13.02 -0.51 1.67
C SER A 27 -13.99 -0.64 0.50
N VAL A 28 -15.15 -1.26 0.76
CA VAL A 28 -16.28 -1.36 -0.18
C VAL A 28 -17.56 -1.06 0.59
N GLY A 29 -18.18 0.10 0.33
CA GLY A 29 -19.32 0.55 1.14
C GLY A 29 -18.90 0.77 2.59
N ASP A 30 -19.55 0.06 3.51
CA ASP A 30 -19.28 0.11 4.96
C ASP A 30 -18.27 -0.95 5.41
N ASP A 31 -17.93 -1.91 4.54
CA ASP A 31 -16.99 -2.97 4.85
C ASP A 31 -15.55 -2.51 4.61
N SER A 32 -14.63 -2.96 5.47
CA SER A 32 -13.21 -2.72 5.26
C SER A 32 -12.34 -3.84 5.82
N ALA A 33 -11.16 -4.00 5.21
CA ALA A 33 -10.14 -4.93 5.64
C ALA A 33 -8.77 -4.25 5.66
N GLU A 34 -7.99 -4.55 6.70
CA GLU A 34 -6.64 -4.05 6.88
C GLU A 34 -5.64 -5.21 6.82
N PHE A 35 -4.56 -5.03 6.06
CA PHE A 35 -3.50 -6.02 5.93
C PHE A 35 -2.22 -5.38 5.42
N THR A 36 -1.11 -6.08 5.62
CA THR A 36 0.19 -5.67 5.06
C THR A 36 0.32 -6.13 3.61
N ALA A 37 0.60 -5.21 2.69
CA ALA A 37 0.83 -5.44 1.28
C ALA A 37 2.25 -5.05 0.86
N LYS A 38 2.81 -5.76 -0.13
CA LYS A 38 4.10 -5.39 -0.73
C LYS A 38 3.91 -4.34 -1.82
N ILE A 39 4.76 -3.32 -1.83
CA ILE A 39 4.86 -2.40 -2.95
C ILE A 39 5.64 -3.08 -4.07
N ASP A 40 5.02 -3.15 -5.24
CA ASP A 40 5.68 -3.49 -6.49
C ASP A 40 5.57 -2.29 -7.44
N THR A 41 6.68 -1.57 -7.63
CA THR A 41 6.72 -0.38 -8.49
C THR A 41 6.68 -0.72 -9.99
N GLY A 42 6.80 -2.01 -10.35
CA GLY A 42 6.64 -2.49 -11.72
C GLY A 42 5.24 -3.00 -12.04
N ALA A 43 4.36 -3.13 -11.05
CA ALA A 43 3.00 -3.61 -11.25
C ALA A 43 2.08 -2.51 -11.79
N THR A 44 1.17 -2.89 -12.70
CA THR A 44 0.10 -2.00 -13.18
C THR A 44 -1.17 -2.12 -12.34
N ASP A 45 -1.43 -3.32 -11.80
CA ASP A 45 -2.63 -3.64 -11.05
C ASP A 45 -2.30 -4.04 -9.61
N CYS A 46 -3.17 -3.67 -8.67
CA CYS A 46 -3.11 -4.16 -7.29
C CYS A 46 -3.84 -5.51 -7.19
N VAL A 47 -3.12 -6.55 -6.80
CA VAL A 47 -3.67 -7.91 -6.65
C VAL A 47 -3.85 -8.24 -5.17
N PHE A 48 -5.06 -8.62 -4.79
CA PHE A 48 -5.41 -9.01 -3.42
C PHE A 48 -5.89 -10.45 -3.36
N ALA A 49 -5.61 -11.13 -2.24
CA ALA A 49 -6.14 -12.48 -2.03
C ALA A 49 -7.67 -12.43 -1.92
N ARG A 50 -8.34 -13.40 -2.57
CA ARG A 50 -9.81 -13.46 -2.66
C ARG A 50 -10.53 -13.35 -1.30
N ARG A 51 -9.94 -13.92 -0.24
CA ARG A 51 -10.47 -13.87 1.14
C ARG A 51 -10.71 -12.46 1.69
N TYR A 52 -10.13 -11.43 1.07
CA TYR A 52 -10.33 -10.03 1.47
C TYR A 52 -11.53 -9.38 0.76
N ALA A 53 -12.22 -10.12 -0.11
CA ALA A 53 -13.41 -9.70 -0.82
C ALA A 53 -14.59 -10.69 -0.64
N GLU A 54 -14.49 -11.57 0.37
CA GLU A 54 -15.54 -12.48 0.84
C GLU A 54 -16.11 -11.96 2.17
#